data_AF-A0A2P2KVE4-F1
#
_entry.id   AF-A0A2P2KVE4-F1
#
_cell.length_a   1.000
_cell.length_b   1.000
_cell.length_c   1.000
_cell.angle_alpha   90.00
_cell.angle_beta   90.00
_cell.angle_gamma   90.00
#
_symmetry.space_group_name_H-M   'P 1'
#
loop_
_entity.id
_entity.type
_entity.pdbx_description
1 polymer ?
#
loop_
_entity_poly.entity_id
_entity_poly.type
_entity_poly.pdbx_seq_one_letter_code
_entity_poly.pdbx_strand_id
1 'polypeptide(L)'
;MAATTLHHSRWFLPFTAKSRPFPRRRVSCFSPHCSNKWKRDYTSAMIVPTGVGATIGGYAGDALPVARALSSVVDCLISHPNVLNAAMLYWPMPNALYVEGYALDRFAEDLWALLPVHQNKVGLVLDSGIEEELRIRHLQVADATRASLGLPVVEYIVTDTPLQVEKWVDPKSGQSTGRIKHPGSLLRAVQTLVNRSQVNAVAVVGRFPDDDVEDVDEYRLGKGTDVLAGVEAVISHLVVKEFMIPCAHAPAMLPFPLTQSLCPKSAAEEVC
;
A
#
# COMPACT_ATOMS: atom_id res chain seq x y z
N MET A 1 -2.83 -30.10 -37.54
CA MET A 1 -1.76 -30.29 -36.54
C MET A 1 -2.05 -29.32 -35.41
N ALA A 2 -2.58 -29.83 -34.30
CA ALA A 2 -2.96 -29.03 -33.14
C ALA A 2 -1.72 -28.79 -32.27
N ALA A 3 -1.41 -27.52 -32.01
CA ALA A 3 -0.40 -27.12 -31.03
C ALA A 3 -1.14 -26.79 -29.73
N THR A 4 -1.00 -27.67 -28.75
CA THR A 4 -1.54 -27.53 -27.40
C THR A 4 -0.63 -26.58 -26.61
N THR A 5 -1.14 -25.41 -26.25
CA THR A 5 -0.52 -24.49 -25.29
C THR A 5 -0.66 -25.05 -23.88
N LEU A 6 0.46 -25.43 -23.28
CA LEU A 6 0.55 -25.85 -21.88
C LEU A 6 0.36 -24.65 -20.95
N HIS A 7 -0.84 -24.49 -20.41
CA HIS A 7 -1.05 -23.70 -19.19
C HIS A 7 -0.42 -24.44 -18.00
N HIS A 8 0.68 -23.94 -17.47
CA HIS A 8 1.19 -24.39 -16.17
C HIS A 8 0.32 -23.83 -15.04
N SER A 9 -0.80 -24.50 -14.78
CA SER A 9 -1.49 -24.39 -13.50
C SER A 9 -0.65 -25.11 -12.43
N ARG A 10 0.02 -24.35 -11.55
CA ARG A 10 0.61 -24.93 -10.34
C ARG A 10 -0.52 -25.32 -9.39
N TRP A 11 -0.72 -26.62 -9.21
CA TRP A 11 -1.64 -27.17 -8.22
C TRP A 11 -1.02 -27.07 -6.82
N PHE A 12 -1.76 -26.47 -5.89
CA PHE A 12 -1.38 -26.34 -4.48
C PHE A 12 -1.69 -27.64 -3.72
N LEU A 13 -0.74 -28.11 -2.90
CA LEU A 13 -0.95 -29.22 -1.97
C LEU A 13 -1.72 -28.72 -0.73
N PRO A 14 -2.82 -29.38 -0.32
CA PRO A 14 -3.47 -29.08 0.94
C PRO A 14 -2.65 -29.68 2.10
N PHE A 15 -2.11 -28.81 2.96
CA PHE A 15 -1.55 -29.23 4.24
C PHE A 15 -2.67 -29.74 5.15
N THR A 16 -2.75 -31.06 5.35
CA THR A 16 -3.60 -31.68 6.37
C THR A 16 -2.76 -31.94 7.62
N ALA A 17 -2.79 -31.01 8.58
CA ALA A 17 -2.20 -31.21 9.89
C ALA A 17 -3.24 -31.83 10.84
N LYS A 18 -3.01 -33.08 11.26
CA LYS A 18 -3.79 -33.74 12.32
C LYS A 18 -3.51 -33.06 13.67
N SER A 19 -4.58 -32.68 14.37
CA SER A 19 -4.54 -32.03 15.67
C SER A 19 -4.07 -32.98 16.79
N ARG A 20 -3.25 -32.45 17.70
CA ARG A 20 -3.03 -33.01 19.05
C ARG A 20 -3.30 -31.91 20.08
N PRO A 21 -4.08 -32.17 21.14
CA PRO A 21 -4.37 -31.15 22.14
C PRO A 21 -3.19 -31.00 23.11
N PHE A 22 -2.55 -29.82 23.12
CA PHE A 22 -1.60 -29.43 24.16
C PHE A 22 -2.34 -28.89 25.40
N PRO A 23 -1.85 -29.15 26.62
CA PRO A 23 -2.52 -28.71 27.84
C PRO A 23 -2.44 -27.18 27.97
N ARG A 24 -3.59 -26.55 28.25
CA ARG A 24 -3.73 -25.10 28.50
C ARG A 24 -2.87 -24.68 29.70
N ARG A 25 -1.67 -24.15 29.46
CA ARG A 25 -1.02 -23.24 30.40
C ARG A 25 -1.69 -21.88 30.28
N ARG A 26 -2.49 -21.51 31.28
CA ARG A 26 -3.06 -20.18 31.43
C ARG A 26 -1.95 -19.25 31.93
N VAL A 27 -1.21 -18.63 31.02
CA VAL A 27 -0.35 -17.49 31.37
C VAL A 27 -1.26 -16.27 31.41
N SER A 28 -1.61 -15.86 32.62
CA SER A 28 -2.32 -14.60 32.87
C SER A 28 -1.29 -13.47 32.86
N CYS A 29 -1.10 -12.82 31.70
CA CYS A 29 -0.51 -11.50 31.66
C CYS A 29 -1.56 -10.51 32.18
N PHE A 30 -1.45 -10.19 33.47
CA PHE A 30 -2.20 -9.11 34.10
C PHE A 30 -1.82 -7.81 33.40
N SER A 31 -2.71 -7.27 32.56
CA SER A 31 -2.60 -5.89 32.09
C SER A 31 -3.32 -5.04 33.13
N PRO A 32 -2.66 -4.03 33.77
CA PRO A 32 -3.37 -3.11 34.62
C PRO A 32 -4.13 -2.15 33.71
N HIS A 33 -5.26 -2.59 33.16
CA HIS A 33 -6.30 -1.64 32.78
C HIS A 33 -6.87 -1.08 34.08
N CYS A 34 -6.17 -0.07 34.63
CA CYS A 34 -6.78 0.88 35.53
C CYS A 34 -7.96 1.48 34.77
N SER A 35 -9.18 1.02 35.07
CA SER A 35 -10.39 1.60 34.50
C SER A 35 -10.58 3.00 35.09
N ASN A 36 -9.92 3.97 34.47
CA ASN A 36 -10.30 5.37 34.63
C ASN A 36 -11.67 5.52 33.97
N LYS A 37 -12.75 5.31 34.74
CA LYS A 37 -14.16 5.44 34.33
C LYS A 37 -14.56 6.80 33.73
N TRP A 38 -13.60 7.70 33.54
CA TRP A 38 -13.75 9.10 33.17
C TRP A 38 -12.79 9.53 32.04
N LYS A 39 -11.88 8.65 31.57
CA LYS A 39 -11.02 8.97 30.43
C LYS A 39 -11.81 8.68 29.15
N ARG A 40 -12.10 9.71 28.37
CA ARG A 40 -12.59 9.54 26.99
C ARG A 40 -11.44 9.06 26.13
N ASP A 41 -11.68 8.06 25.30
CA ASP A 41 -10.70 7.63 24.30
C ASP A 41 -10.35 8.82 23.40
N TYR A 42 -9.06 9.09 23.27
CA TYR A 42 -8.54 10.15 22.43
C TYR A 42 -8.13 9.60 21.07
N THR A 43 -8.99 9.79 20.08
CA THR A 43 -8.69 9.49 18.66
C THR A 43 -8.25 10.76 17.96
N SER A 44 -7.16 10.69 17.19
CA SER A 44 -6.69 11.79 16.34
C SER A 44 -6.45 11.31 14.92
N ALA A 45 -6.74 12.16 13.94
CA ALA A 45 -6.32 11.94 12.55
C ALA A 45 -5.05 12.75 12.26
N MET A 46 -4.06 12.12 11.63
CA MET A 46 -2.88 12.77 11.09
C MET A 46 -2.87 12.58 9.58
N ILE A 47 -2.87 13.69 8.84
CA ILE A 47 -2.91 13.67 7.38
C ILE A 47 -1.75 14.51 6.87
N VAL A 48 -1.02 13.94 5.92
CA VAL A 48 -0.07 14.66 5.08
C VAL A 48 -0.61 14.61 3.65
N PRO A 49 -1.04 15.71 3.04
CA PRO A 49 -1.52 15.66 1.66
C PRO A 49 -0.43 15.15 0.71
N THR A 50 -0.73 14.10 -0.03
CA THR A 50 0.19 13.46 -0.97
C THR A 50 0.46 14.38 -2.15
N GLY A 51 1.71 14.47 -2.59
CA GLY A 51 2.03 15.15 -3.84
C GLY A 51 1.93 16.68 -3.82
N VAL A 52 1.89 17.31 -2.64
CA VAL A 52 1.82 18.78 -2.50
C VAL A 52 3.14 19.44 -2.07
N GLY A 53 4.22 18.66 -1.90
CA GLY A 53 5.51 19.17 -1.45
C GLY A 53 5.51 19.59 0.04
N ALA A 54 4.84 18.83 0.91
CA ALA A 54 4.78 19.14 2.34
C ALA A 54 6.19 19.13 2.98
N THR A 55 6.49 20.12 3.83
CA THR A 55 7.80 20.22 4.50
C THR A 55 8.10 19.02 5.41
N ILE A 56 7.04 18.41 5.97
CA ILE A 56 7.06 17.17 6.74
C ILE A 56 6.03 16.24 6.10
N GLY A 57 6.46 15.04 5.70
CA GLY A 57 5.62 14.04 5.02
C GLY A 57 5.64 14.14 3.50
N GLY A 58 6.32 15.13 2.93
CA GLY A 58 6.43 15.29 1.47
C GLY A 58 7.36 14.28 0.80
N TYR A 59 8.06 13.45 1.58
CA TYR A 59 8.97 12.41 1.11
C TYR A 59 8.58 11.06 1.73
N ALA A 60 8.95 9.96 1.08
CA ALA A 60 8.62 8.62 1.57
C ALA A 60 8.97 8.43 3.05
N GLY A 61 7.94 8.36 3.89
CA GLY A 61 7.98 8.09 5.32
C GLY A 61 8.73 9.12 6.19
N ASP A 62 9.00 10.33 5.69
CA ASP A 62 9.62 11.39 6.52
C ASP A 62 8.63 11.96 7.57
N ALA A 63 7.35 11.65 7.46
CA ALA A 63 6.34 11.90 8.51
C ALA A 63 6.25 10.80 9.58
N LEU A 64 6.90 9.65 9.41
CA LEU A 64 6.81 8.54 10.35
C LEU A 64 7.25 8.92 11.78
N PRO A 65 8.33 9.70 12.01
CA PRO A 65 8.69 10.16 13.36
C PRO A 65 7.58 11.01 14.02
N VAL A 66 6.88 11.84 13.24
CA VAL A 66 5.77 12.65 13.74
C VAL A 66 4.56 11.77 14.07
N ALA A 67 4.25 10.80 13.23
CA ALA A 67 3.18 9.84 13.50
C ALA A 67 3.47 9.03 14.76
N ARG A 68 4.73 8.62 15.00
CA ARG A 68 5.15 7.95 16.22
C ARG A 68 5.00 8.82 17.47
N ALA A 69 5.38 10.10 17.38
CA ALA A 69 5.19 11.04 18.47
C ALA A 69 3.71 11.21 18.81
N LEU A 70 2.84 11.35 17.80
CA LEU A 70 1.40 11.46 18.01
C LEU A 70 0.79 10.16 18.56
N SER A 71 1.16 9.00 18.00
CA SER A 71 0.75 7.67 18.47
C SER A 71 1.07 7.44 19.95
N SER A 72 2.12 8.08 20.49
CA SER A 72 2.47 7.96 21.91
C SER A 72 1.55 8.71 22.87
N VAL A 73 0.75 9.65 22.37
CA VAL A 73 -0.15 10.49 23.20
C VAL A 73 -1.64 10.21 22.97
N VAL A 74 -2.00 9.62 21.83
CA VAL A 74 -3.39 9.25 21.48
C VAL A 74 -3.69 7.80 21.82
N ASP A 75 -4.96 7.50 22.11
CA ASP A 75 -5.42 6.12 22.27
C ASP A 75 -5.61 5.44 20.90
N CYS A 76 -5.94 6.21 19.84
CA CYS A 76 -6.03 5.75 18.45
C CYS A 76 -5.55 6.83 17.47
N LEU A 77 -4.62 6.49 16.57
CA LEU A 77 -4.15 7.35 15.49
C LEU A 77 -4.74 6.88 14.16
N ILE A 78 -5.54 7.71 13.51
CA ILE A 78 -5.96 7.51 12.12
C ILE A 78 -4.93 8.19 11.22
N SER A 79 -4.38 7.47 10.25
CA SER A 79 -3.41 7.99 9.30
C SER A 79 -3.60 7.33 7.94
N HIS A 80 -2.88 7.81 6.93
CA HIS A 80 -2.88 7.23 5.58
C HIS A 80 -1.51 6.63 5.21
N PRO A 81 -1.43 5.79 4.16
CA PRO A 81 -0.23 5.01 3.85
C PRO A 81 1.06 5.81 3.67
N ASN A 82 1.00 6.99 3.06
CA ASN A 82 2.21 7.73 2.68
C ASN A 82 2.90 8.40 3.88
N VAL A 83 2.25 8.42 5.04
CA VAL A 83 2.84 8.91 6.30
C VAL A 83 3.77 7.86 6.92
N LEU A 84 3.50 6.57 6.69
CA LEU A 84 3.97 5.50 7.58
C LEU A 84 5.02 4.57 6.96
N ASN A 85 5.16 4.59 5.64
CA ASN A 85 6.15 3.80 4.94
C ASN A 85 7.19 4.73 4.31
N ALA A 86 8.46 4.52 4.67
CA ALA A 86 9.62 5.04 3.95
C ALA A 86 10.14 3.93 3.04
N ALA A 87 9.43 3.70 1.93
CA ALA A 87 9.78 2.62 1.01
C ALA A 87 9.70 1.25 1.72
N MET A 88 10.77 0.43 1.76
CA MET A 88 10.81 -0.82 2.55
C MET A 88 10.88 -0.60 4.08
N LEU A 89 11.12 0.63 4.55
CA LEU A 89 11.21 0.94 5.97
C LEU A 89 9.80 1.19 6.54
N TYR A 90 9.38 0.29 7.42
CA TYR A 90 8.10 0.35 8.11
C TYR A 90 8.30 0.25 9.63
N TRP A 91 7.49 1.00 10.39
CA TRP A 91 7.46 0.89 11.85
C TRP A 91 6.05 0.54 12.35
N PRO A 92 5.85 -0.64 12.97
CA PRO A 92 4.54 -1.03 13.46
C PRO A 92 4.10 -0.16 14.64
N MET A 93 2.90 0.42 14.53
CA MET A 93 2.22 1.12 15.61
C MET A 93 0.92 0.38 15.95
N PRO A 94 0.77 -0.17 17.17
CA PRO A 94 -0.36 -1.03 17.52
C PRO A 94 -1.69 -0.29 17.64
N ASN A 95 -1.67 1.04 17.80
CA ASN A 95 -2.84 1.90 17.93
C ASN A 95 -3.07 2.77 16.67
N ALA A 96 -2.52 2.40 15.52
CA ALA A 96 -2.69 3.14 14.28
C ALA A 96 -3.67 2.43 13.31
N LEU A 97 -4.63 3.18 12.78
CA LEU A 97 -5.53 2.76 11.71
C LEU A 97 -5.07 3.38 10.39
N TYR A 98 -4.86 2.52 9.40
CA TYR A 98 -4.45 2.91 8.06
C TYR A 98 -5.70 3.06 7.19
N VAL A 99 -5.92 4.26 6.69
CA VAL A 99 -7.10 4.61 5.90
C VAL A 99 -6.64 5.32 4.64
N GLU A 100 -7.08 4.80 3.49
CA GLU A 100 -6.83 5.45 2.21
C GLU A 100 -7.56 6.81 2.16
N GLY A 101 -7.02 7.77 1.39
CA GLY A 101 -7.48 9.17 1.39
C GLY A 101 -8.97 9.33 1.12
N TYR A 102 -9.54 8.64 0.12
CA TYR A 102 -10.98 8.71 -0.15
C TYR A 102 -11.81 8.13 0.98
N ALA A 103 -11.41 6.98 1.54
CA ALA A 103 -12.09 6.40 2.70
C ALA A 103 -12.06 7.36 3.90
N LEU A 104 -10.96 8.10 4.07
CA LEU A 104 -10.81 9.08 5.13
C LEU A 104 -11.74 10.29 4.92
N ASP A 105 -11.89 10.76 3.69
CA ASP A 105 -12.88 11.79 3.34
C ASP A 105 -14.29 11.32 3.65
N ARG A 106 -14.67 10.10 3.23
CA ARG A 106 -16.00 9.53 3.51
C ARG A 106 -16.25 9.35 5.01
N PHE A 107 -15.20 9.01 5.78
CA PHE A 107 -15.27 8.93 7.23
C PHE A 107 -15.45 10.32 7.87
N ALA A 108 -14.72 11.33 7.42
CA ALA A 108 -14.86 12.71 7.90
C ALA A 108 -16.22 13.34 7.56
N GLU A 109 -16.83 12.92 6.45
CA GLU A 109 -18.18 13.29 6.04
C GLU A 109 -19.29 12.53 6.80
N ASP A 110 -18.95 11.65 7.75
CA ASP A 110 -19.89 10.80 8.50
C ASP A 110 -20.72 9.86 7.60
N LEU A 111 -20.20 9.55 6.40
CA LEU A 111 -20.83 8.61 5.47
C LEU A 111 -20.37 7.17 5.73
N TRP A 112 -19.10 6.99 6.11
CA TRP A 112 -18.47 5.71 6.37
C TRP A 112 -18.00 5.61 7.81
N ALA A 113 -17.94 4.39 8.35
CA ALA A 113 -17.32 4.09 9.63
C ALA A 113 -16.06 3.23 9.43
N LEU A 114 -15.08 3.37 10.31
CA LEU A 114 -13.87 2.56 10.30
C LEU A 114 -14.05 1.36 11.23
N LEU A 115 -13.86 0.15 10.70
CA LEU A 115 -13.87 -1.09 11.46
C LEU A 115 -12.43 -1.63 11.60
N PRO A 116 -11.83 -1.60 12.80
CA PRO A 116 -10.55 -2.26 13.03
C PRO A 116 -10.69 -3.77 12.82
N VAL A 117 -9.76 -4.34 12.07
CA VAL A 117 -9.69 -5.78 11.80
C VAL A 117 -8.36 -6.33 12.28
N HIS A 118 -8.36 -7.59 12.73
CA HIS A 118 -7.13 -8.25 13.13
C HIS A 118 -6.20 -8.48 11.92
N GLN A 119 -6.78 -8.85 10.78
CA GLN A 119 -6.03 -9.16 9.57
C GLN A 119 -6.94 -9.05 8.34
N ASN A 120 -6.42 -8.45 7.26
CA ASN A 120 -7.10 -8.40 5.96
C ASN A 120 -6.67 -9.56 5.07
N LYS A 121 -7.63 -10.17 4.36
CA LYS A 121 -7.42 -11.09 3.24
C LYS A 121 -7.12 -10.28 1.99
N VAL A 122 -5.85 -10.29 1.56
CA VAL A 122 -5.35 -9.38 0.52
C VAL A 122 -5.33 -10.08 -0.85
N GLY A 123 -5.91 -9.43 -1.85
CA GLY A 123 -5.73 -9.78 -3.26
C GLY A 123 -4.65 -8.92 -3.92
N LEU A 124 -3.86 -9.52 -4.81
CA LEU A 124 -2.79 -8.82 -5.54
C LEU A 124 -3.19 -8.61 -7.01
N VAL A 125 -3.17 -7.37 -7.48
CA VAL A 125 -3.33 -7.05 -8.91
C VAL A 125 -1.97 -6.68 -9.47
N LEU A 126 -1.57 -7.33 -10.56
CA LEU A 126 -0.36 -6.99 -11.31
C LEU A 126 -0.77 -6.44 -12.68
N ASP A 127 -0.23 -5.30 -13.05
CA ASP A 127 -0.43 -4.75 -14.38
C ASP A 127 0.22 -5.65 -15.46
N SER A 128 -0.53 -5.98 -16.50
CA SER A 128 -0.02 -6.74 -17.67
C SER A 128 1.07 -5.99 -18.43
N GLY A 129 1.18 -4.68 -18.25
CA GLY A 129 2.29 -3.88 -18.77
C GLY A 129 3.64 -4.16 -18.10
N ILE A 130 3.67 -4.79 -16.93
CA ILE A 130 4.92 -5.12 -16.22
C ILE A 130 5.67 -6.20 -16.98
N GLU A 131 6.96 -5.97 -17.21
CA GLU A 131 7.89 -6.92 -17.82
C GLU A 131 7.97 -8.21 -17.01
N GLU A 132 8.20 -9.33 -17.69
CA GLU A 132 8.11 -10.65 -17.06
C GLU A 132 9.09 -10.81 -15.88
N GLU A 133 10.34 -10.35 -16.01
CA GLU A 133 11.31 -10.42 -14.92
C GLU A 133 10.88 -9.59 -13.70
N LEU A 134 10.41 -8.36 -13.93
CA LEU A 134 9.96 -7.47 -12.88
C LEU A 134 8.71 -8.02 -12.18
N ARG A 135 7.79 -8.60 -12.95
CA ARG A 135 6.60 -9.29 -12.44
C ARG A 135 6.97 -10.46 -11.54
N ILE A 136 7.95 -11.28 -11.94
CA ILE A 136 8.45 -12.40 -11.13
C ILE A 136 9.02 -11.87 -9.80
N ARG A 137 9.77 -10.77 -9.81
CA ARG A 137 10.31 -10.15 -8.59
C ARG A 137 9.18 -9.71 -7.64
N HIS A 138 8.13 -9.07 -8.13
CA HIS A 138 6.98 -8.72 -7.30
C HIS A 138 6.26 -9.95 -6.72
N LEU A 139 6.11 -11.03 -7.50
CA LEU A 139 5.55 -12.28 -6.99
C LEU A 139 6.44 -12.90 -5.90
N GLN A 140 7.77 -12.86 -6.05
CA GLN A 140 8.71 -13.31 -5.03
C GLN A 140 8.60 -12.49 -3.74
N VAL A 141 8.39 -11.17 -3.82
CA VAL A 141 8.15 -10.31 -2.66
C VAL A 141 6.81 -10.64 -1.99
N ALA A 142 5.77 -10.95 -2.76
CA ALA A 142 4.49 -11.41 -2.22
C ALA A 142 4.64 -12.75 -1.48
N ASP A 143 5.41 -13.70 -2.03
CA ASP A 143 5.73 -14.96 -1.38
C ASP A 143 6.57 -14.76 -0.10
N ALA A 144 7.56 -13.88 -0.14
CA ALA A 144 8.38 -13.52 1.02
C ALA A 144 7.54 -12.88 2.13
N THR A 145 6.57 -12.05 1.77
CA THR A 145 5.62 -11.42 2.68
C THR A 145 4.73 -12.47 3.36
N ARG A 146 4.23 -13.47 2.61
CA ARG A 146 3.50 -14.60 3.19
C ARG A 146 4.38 -15.41 4.15
N ALA A 147 5.61 -15.72 3.75
CA ALA A 147 6.51 -16.58 4.51
C ALA A 147 7.08 -15.91 5.77
N SER A 148 7.42 -14.62 5.69
CA SER A 148 8.16 -13.91 6.74
C SER A 148 7.25 -13.09 7.64
N LEU A 149 6.19 -12.49 7.08
CA LEU A 149 5.27 -11.62 7.82
C LEU A 149 3.94 -12.30 8.15
N GLY A 150 3.66 -13.47 7.55
CA GLY A 150 2.40 -14.20 7.76
C GLY A 150 1.17 -13.49 7.20
N LEU A 151 1.34 -12.53 6.28
CA LEU A 151 0.21 -11.82 5.67
C LEU A 151 -0.55 -12.73 4.69
N PRO A 152 -1.89 -12.69 4.64
CA PRO A 152 -2.67 -13.62 3.85
C PRO A 152 -2.94 -12.99 2.48
N VAL A 153 -1.88 -12.90 1.68
CA VAL A 153 -1.97 -12.57 0.25
C VAL A 153 -2.45 -13.82 -0.49
N VAL A 154 -3.76 -13.91 -0.75
CA VAL A 154 -4.40 -15.20 -1.06
C VAL A 154 -4.43 -15.56 -2.55
N GLU A 155 -4.46 -14.56 -3.43
CA GLU A 155 -4.56 -14.75 -4.86
C GLU A 155 -3.98 -13.51 -5.56
N TYR A 156 -3.41 -13.73 -6.74
CA TYR A 156 -3.04 -12.64 -7.64
C TYR A 156 -3.78 -12.77 -8.97
N ILE A 157 -3.99 -11.64 -9.62
CA ILE A 157 -4.54 -11.56 -10.97
C ILE A 157 -3.71 -10.56 -11.79
N VAL A 158 -3.56 -10.84 -13.08
CA VAL A 158 -2.94 -9.92 -14.03
C VAL A 158 -4.05 -9.17 -14.76
N THR A 159 -3.91 -7.85 -14.95
CA THR A 159 -4.88 -7.05 -15.71
C THR A 159 -4.99 -7.57 -17.16
N ASP A 160 -6.17 -7.47 -17.76
CA ASP A 160 -6.40 -7.93 -19.14
C ASP A 160 -5.88 -6.94 -20.20
N THR A 161 -5.51 -5.72 -19.80
CA THR A 161 -4.91 -4.69 -20.65
C THR A 161 -3.91 -3.88 -19.82
N PRO A 162 -2.76 -3.46 -20.38
CA PRO A 162 -1.82 -2.62 -19.66
C PRO A 162 -2.49 -1.35 -19.13
N LEU A 163 -2.20 -0.92 -17.90
CA LEU A 163 -2.86 0.27 -17.34
C LEU A 163 -2.45 1.55 -18.07
N GLN A 164 -1.23 1.57 -18.61
CA GLN A 164 -0.58 2.71 -19.26
C GLN A 164 -0.67 3.95 -18.38
N VAL A 165 0.11 3.91 -17.29
CA VAL A 165 0.23 4.99 -16.31
C VAL A 165 0.88 6.20 -16.98
N GLU A 166 0.30 7.38 -16.78
CA GLU A 166 0.87 8.68 -17.14
C GLU A 166 0.93 9.54 -15.87
N LYS A 167 2.04 10.24 -15.67
CA LYS A 167 2.31 11.08 -14.49
C LYS A 167 2.87 12.42 -14.92
N TRP A 168 2.54 13.49 -14.20
CA TRP A 168 3.06 14.83 -14.43
C TRP A 168 2.89 15.72 -13.20
N VAL A 169 3.65 16.81 -13.13
CA VAL A 169 3.44 17.89 -12.15
C VAL A 169 2.59 18.98 -12.80
N ASP A 170 1.54 19.42 -12.12
CA ASP A 170 0.74 20.56 -12.57
C ASP A 170 1.59 21.84 -12.49
N PRO A 171 1.82 22.57 -13.59
CA PRO A 171 2.72 23.72 -13.61
C PRO A 171 2.17 24.94 -12.87
N LYS A 172 0.86 24.98 -12.55
CA LYS A 172 0.23 26.06 -11.79
C LYS A 172 0.25 25.79 -10.29
N SER A 173 0.00 24.55 -9.88
CA SER A 173 -0.11 24.19 -8.46
C SER A 173 1.17 23.59 -7.88
N GLY A 174 2.09 23.10 -8.72
CA GLY A 174 3.29 22.36 -8.30
C GLY A 174 2.98 20.96 -7.74
N GLN A 175 1.74 20.49 -7.88
CA GLN A 175 1.30 19.21 -7.33
C GLN A 175 1.48 18.08 -8.34
N SER A 176 1.91 16.92 -7.87
CA SER A 176 1.96 15.71 -8.71
C SER A 176 0.55 15.19 -8.99
N THR A 177 0.31 14.77 -10.22
CA THR A 177 -0.95 14.15 -10.63
C THR A 177 -0.70 13.16 -11.76
N GLY A 178 -1.74 12.45 -12.19
CA GLY A 178 -1.62 11.51 -13.29
C GLY A 178 -2.92 10.84 -13.67
N ARG A 179 -2.83 9.86 -14.57
CA ARG A 179 -3.95 9.02 -14.98
C ARG A 179 -3.50 7.63 -15.42
N ILE A 180 -4.45 6.70 -15.42
CA ILE A 180 -4.33 5.42 -16.12
C ILE A 180 -5.24 5.44 -17.33
N LYS A 181 -4.79 4.98 -18.50
CA LYS A 181 -5.62 4.97 -19.73
C LYS A 181 -6.70 3.90 -19.71
N HIS A 182 -6.46 2.80 -19.00
CA HIS A 182 -7.35 1.64 -19.00
C HIS A 182 -7.92 1.32 -17.59
N PRO A 183 -8.62 2.27 -16.92
CA PRO A 183 -9.13 2.06 -15.57
C PRO A 183 -10.11 0.89 -15.47
N GLY A 184 -10.88 0.63 -16.52
CA GLY A 184 -11.80 -0.52 -16.56
C GLY A 184 -11.08 -1.88 -16.44
N SER A 185 -9.82 -1.97 -16.88
CA SER A 185 -9.01 -3.19 -16.73
C SER A 185 -8.69 -3.47 -15.26
N LEU A 186 -8.27 -2.42 -14.53
CA LEU A 186 -8.05 -2.48 -13.08
C LEU A 186 -9.33 -2.88 -12.34
N LEU A 187 -10.46 -2.21 -12.62
CA LEU A 187 -11.73 -2.49 -11.96
C LEU A 187 -12.20 -3.94 -12.21
N ARG A 188 -12.09 -4.46 -13.44
CA ARG A 188 -12.43 -5.86 -13.74
C ARG A 188 -11.54 -6.85 -12.97
N ALA A 189 -10.25 -6.56 -12.86
CA ALA A 189 -9.30 -7.39 -12.12
C ALA A 189 -9.67 -7.44 -10.62
N VAL A 190 -9.91 -6.28 -10.01
CA VAL A 190 -10.32 -6.19 -8.60
C VAL A 190 -11.67 -6.87 -8.36
N GLN A 191 -12.67 -6.58 -9.20
CA GLN A 191 -13.99 -7.20 -9.09
C GLN A 191 -13.91 -8.73 -9.12
N THR A 192 -13.00 -9.27 -9.93
CA THR A 192 -12.77 -10.72 -10.02
C THR A 192 -12.21 -11.28 -8.72
N LEU A 193 -11.21 -10.63 -8.12
CA LEU A 193 -10.64 -11.03 -6.82
C LEU A 193 -11.68 -10.96 -5.69
N VAL A 194 -12.48 -9.90 -5.67
CA VAL A 194 -13.56 -9.73 -4.67
C VAL A 194 -14.58 -10.85 -4.80
N ASN A 195 -15.03 -11.16 -6.02
CA ASN A 195 -16.07 -12.16 -6.24
C ASN A 195 -15.60 -13.60 -6.05
N ARG A 196 -14.41 -13.94 -6.57
CA ARG A 196 -13.89 -15.32 -6.55
C ARG A 196 -13.25 -15.67 -5.22
N SER A 197 -12.49 -14.73 -4.67
CA SER A 197 -11.57 -14.98 -3.57
C SER A 197 -12.02 -14.28 -2.29
N GLN A 198 -13.10 -13.48 -2.32
CA GLN A 198 -13.67 -12.80 -1.15
C GLN A 198 -12.61 -11.99 -0.38
N VAL A 199 -11.72 -11.32 -1.12
CA VAL A 199 -10.72 -10.43 -0.53
C VAL A 199 -11.40 -9.22 0.08
N ASN A 200 -10.84 -8.72 1.18
CA ASN A 200 -11.34 -7.50 1.84
C ASN A 200 -10.30 -6.38 1.84
N ALA A 201 -9.18 -6.56 1.15
CA ALA A 201 -8.22 -5.52 0.80
C ALA A 201 -7.49 -5.91 -0.50
N VAL A 202 -6.95 -4.92 -1.20
CA VAL A 202 -6.22 -5.12 -2.46
C VAL A 202 -4.88 -4.39 -2.44
N ALA A 203 -3.86 -5.03 -3.01
CA ALA A 203 -2.61 -4.38 -3.38
C ALA A 203 -2.52 -4.33 -4.92
N VAL A 204 -2.25 -3.16 -5.49
CA VAL A 204 -2.12 -2.97 -6.94
C VAL A 204 -0.68 -2.62 -7.27
N VAL A 205 -0.04 -3.41 -8.12
CA VAL A 205 1.26 -3.10 -8.70
C VAL A 205 1.05 -2.66 -10.15
N GLY A 206 1.31 -1.39 -10.44
CA GLY A 206 1.16 -0.80 -11.78
C GLY A 206 2.51 -0.67 -12.49
N ARG A 207 2.57 -0.84 -13.82
CA ARG A 207 3.78 -0.46 -14.56
C ARG A 207 3.78 1.05 -14.77
N PHE A 208 4.72 1.72 -14.14
CA PHE A 208 4.90 3.18 -14.29
C PHE A 208 5.94 3.45 -15.37
N PRO A 209 5.89 4.59 -16.08
CA PRO A 209 6.97 4.94 -16.99
C PRO A 209 8.27 5.13 -16.20
N ASP A 210 9.37 4.59 -16.73
CA ASP A 210 10.71 4.86 -16.22
C ASP A 210 11.04 6.33 -16.47
N ASP A 211 11.53 7.03 -15.46
CA ASP A 211 11.89 8.44 -15.59
C ASP A 211 13.26 8.62 -16.24
N ASP A 212 13.40 9.70 -17.01
CA ASP A 212 14.71 10.20 -17.36
C ASP A 212 15.37 10.82 -16.11
N VAL A 213 16.70 10.72 -16.01
CA VAL A 213 17.46 11.12 -14.80
C VAL A 213 17.19 12.58 -14.40
N GLU A 214 16.91 13.44 -15.38
CA GLU A 214 16.62 14.86 -15.18
C GLU A 214 15.27 15.14 -14.50
N ASP A 215 14.28 14.24 -14.63
CA ASP A 215 12.90 14.46 -14.16
C ASP A 215 12.72 14.21 -12.64
N VAL A 216 13.66 13.51 -11.97
CA VAL A 216 13.52 13.07 -10.56
C VAL A 216 14.60 13.64 -9.64
N ASP A 217 15.55 14.39 -10.19
CA ASP A 217 16.70 14.89 -9.43
C ASP A 217 16.30 15.85 -8.31
N GLU A 218 15.30 16.72 -8.52
CA GLU A 218 14.89 17.66 -7.47
C GLU A 218 14.24 16.98 -6.26
N TYR A 219 13.35 16.00 -6.48
CA TYR A 219 12.74 15.23 -5.39
C TYR A 219 13.81 14.42 -4.65
N ARG A 220 14.69 13.71 -5.37
CA ARG A 220 15.77 12.92 -4.75
C ARG A 220 16.77 13.79 -3.99
N LEU A 221 16.91 15.06 -4.33
CA LEU A 221 17.72 16.06 -3.60
C LEU A 221 16.97 16.81 -2.50
N GLY A 222 15.71 16.45 -2.21
CA GLY A 222 14.93 17.08 -1.14
C GLY A 222 14.40 18.48 -1.48
N LYS A 223 14.23 18.79 -2.76
CA LYS A 223 13.78 20.10 -3.26
C LYS A 223 12.46 20.03 -4.06
N GLY A 224 12.12 18.86 -4.58
CA GLY A 224 10.97 18.65 -5.46
C GLY A 224 9.81 17.89 -4.82
N THR A 225 8.75 17.75 -5.59
CA THR A 225 7.57 16.94 -5.26
C THR A 225 7.74 15.54 -5.84
N ASP A 226 7.31 14.51 -5.11
CA ASP A 226 7.23 13.15 -5.65
C ASP A 226 6.23 13.09 -6.83
N VAL A 227 6.74 12.79 -8.03
CA VAL A 227 5.94 12.72 -9.26
C VAL A 227 5.04 11.49 -9.35
N LEU A 228 5.33 10.44 -8.58
CA LEU A 228 4.57 9.17 -8.57
C LEU A 228 3.32 9.28 -7.70
N ALA A 229 3.44 10.00 -6.58
CA ALA A 229 2.45 10.12 -5.52
C ALA A 229 1.04 10.43 -6.02
N GLY A 230 0.92 11.31 -7.03
CA GLY A 230 -0.36 11.72 -7.60
C GLY A 230 -1.11 10.58 -8.29
N VAL A 231 -0.43 9.82 -9.16
CA VAL A 231 -1.10 8.73 -9.90
C VAL A 231 -1.33 7.49 -9.04
N GLU A 232 -0.47 7.26 -8.05
CA GLU A 232 -0.69 6.27 -7.00
C GLU A 232 -2.00 6.54 -6.23
N ALA A 233 -2.21 7.79 -5.82
CA ALA A 233 -3.46 8.21 -5.19
C ALA A 233 -4.66 8.00 -6.11
N VAL A 234 -4.53 8.27 -7.42
CA VAL A 234 -5.60 7.99 -8.40
C VAL A 234 -5.95 6.51 -8.46
N ILE A 235 -4.96 5.62 -8.42
CA ILE A 235 -5.17 4.17 -8.47
C ILE A 235 -5.92 3.68 -7.22
N SER A 236 -5.45 4.02 -6.02
CA SER A 236 -6.10 3.58 -4.78
C SER A 236 -7.48 4.20 -4.61
N HIS A 237 -7.63 5.49 -4.93
CA HIS A 237 -8.92 6.19 -4.90
C HIS A 237 -9.95 5.48 -5.78
N LEU A 238 -9.58 5.12 -7.01
CA LEU A 238 -10.48 4.45 -7.94
C LEU A 238 -11.00 3.11 -7.38
N VAL A 239 -10.11 2.32 -6.78
CA VAL A 239 -10.46 1.01 -6.20
C VAL A 239 -11.32 1.17 -4.94
N VAL A 240 -10.92 2.03 -4.01
CA VAL A 240 -11.64 2.24 -2.74
C VAL A 240 -13.03 2.81 -3.01
N LYS A 241 -13.14 3.76 -3.95
CA LYS A 241 -14.43 4.34 -4.33
C LYS A 241 -15.41 3.32 -4.90
N GLU A 242 -14.94 2.41 -5.75
CA GLU A 242 -15.81 1.44 -6.41
C GLU A 242 -16.17 0.26 -5.49
N PHE A 243 -15.21 -0.25 -4.72
CA PHE A 243 -15.37 -1.52 -3.99
C PHE A 243 -15.51 -1.37 -2.48
N MET A 244 -15.27 -0.17 -1.92
CA MET A 244 -15.33 0.10 -0.47
C MET A 244 -14.43 -0.82 0.36
N ILE A 245 -13.31 -1.25 -0.20
CA ILE A 245 -12.27 -2.04 0.50
C ILE A 245 -10.93 -1.29 0.44
N PRO A 246 -10.06 -1.40 1.46
CA PRO A 246 -8.74 -0.79 1.44
C PRO A 246 -7.92 -1.19 0.21
N CYS A 247 -7.24 -0.21 -0.37
CA CYS A 247 -6.32 -0.41 -1.49
C CYS A 247 -4.95 0.18 -1.16
N ALA A 248 -3.90 -0.61 -1.35
CA ALA A 248 -2.52 -0.16 -1.42
C ALA A 248 -2.05 -0.19 -2.88
N HIS A 249 -1.06 0.63 -3.20
CA HIS A 249 -0.43 0.71 -4.52
C HIS A 249 1.09 0.54 -4.39
N ALA A 250 1.73 0.12 -5.48
CA ALA A 250 3.17 0.17 -5.65
C ALA A 250 3.50 0.38 -7.13
N PRO A 251 4.54 1.17 -7.46
CA PRO A 251 5.01 1.31 -8.82
C PRO A 251 5.99 0.17 -9.13
N ALA A 252 5.76 -0.52 -10.24
CA ALA A 252 6.78 -1.35 -10.88
C ALA A 252 7.56 -0.47 -11.86
N MET A 253 8.83 -0.25 -11.56
CA MET A 253 9.77 0.54 -12.36
C MET A 253 11.16 -0.10 -12.32
N LEU A 254 12.01 0.26 -13.26
CA LEU A 254 13.41 -0.05 -13.18
C LEU A 254 14.09 0.80 -12.07
N PRO A 255 15.10 0.26 -11.39
CA PRO A 255 15.82 1.01 -10.38
C PRO A 255 16.50 2.23 -11.01
N PHE A 256 16.49 3.34 -10.29
CA PHE A 256 17.22 4.53 -10.70
C PHE A 256 18.73 4.25 -10.81
N PRO A 257 19.44 4.98 -11.68
CA PRO A 257 20.90 5.02 -11.62
C PRO A 257 21.36 5.46 -10.23
N LEU A 258 22.41 4.80 -9.76
CA LEU A 258 23.07 5.14 -8.50
C LEU A 258 23.51 6.60 -8.52
N THR A 259 23.20 7.34 -7.45
CA THR A 259 23.73 8.68 -7.21
C THR A 259 24.37 8.77 -5.83
N GLN A 260 25.46 9.54 -5.74
CA GLN A 260 26.17 9.75 -4.47
C GLN A 260 25.53 10.86 -3.63
N SER A 261 24.71 11.72 -4.24
CA SER A 261 24.06 12.86 -3.60
C SER A 261 22.57 12.60 -3.51
N LEU A 262 22.12 12.07 -2.36
CA LEU A 262 20.72 11.83 -2.04
C LEU A 262 20.32 12.59 -0.77
N CYS A 263 19.08 13.07 -0.75
CA CYS A 263 18.45 13.51 0.46
C CYS A 263 18.20 12.30 1.38
N PRO A 264 18.55 12.36 2.68
CA PRO A 264 18.24 11.28 3.61
C PRO A 264 16.73 10.94 3.72
N LYS A 265 15.85 11.88 3.33
CA LYS A 265 14.40 11.69 3.37
C LYS A 265 13.85 10.82 2.24
N SER A 266 14.54 10.70 1.11
CA SER A 266 14.16 9.86 -0.04
C SER A 266 15.07 8.65 -0.22
N ALA A 267 16.21 8.60 0.46
CA ALA A 267 17.25 7.58 0.26
C ALA A 267 16.78 6.12 0.46
N ALA A 268 15.69 5.89 1.21
CA ALA A 268 15.13 4.55 1.38
C ALA A 268 14.55 3.97 0.08
N GLU A 269 14.20 4.82 -0.89
CA GLU A 269 13.62 4.44 -2.18
C GLU A 269 14.64 3.80 -3.14
N GLU A 270 15.95 3.90 -2.86
CA GLU A 270 17.01 3.29 -3.69
C GLU A 270 16.97 1.76 -3.71
N VAL A 271 16.34 1.15 -2.71
CA VAL A 271 16.23 -0.30 -2.55
C VAL A 271 14.79 -0.63 -2.19
N CYS A 272 13.93 -0.81 -3.21
CA CYS A 272 12.51 -1.11 -3.10
C CYS A 272 12.06 -2.22 -4.03
#